data_AF-A0A8B7K072-F1
#
_entry.id   AF-A0A8B7K072-F1
#
_cell.length_a   1.000
_cell.length_b   1.000
_cell.length_c   1.000
_cell.angle_alpha   90.00
_cell.angle_beta   90.00
_cell.angle_gamma   90.00
#
_symmetry.space_group_name_H-M   'P 1'
#
loop_
_entity.id
_entity.type
_entity.pdbx_description
1 polymer ?
#
loop_
_entity_poly.entity_id
_entity_poly.type
_entity_poly.pdbx_seq_one_letter_code
_entity_poly.pdbx_strand_id
1 'polypeptide(L)'
;MWLLPLLDVVVEARSVHALLASGWGKTLRAFFWLVSLLLSSLIWFIAVKASDPNDEQLQKGLLIFGVMFSVLLQEAFRFLYYKLLRAFFWLVSLLLSSLIWFIAVKASDPNDEQLQKGLLIFGVMFSVLLQEAFRFLYYKLLRAFFWLVSLLLSSLIWFIAVKASDPNDEQLQKGLLIFGVMFSVLLQEAFRFLYYKLLRKAIEGLVALSEDGCSPISIQQMAYVAGVGFGLMSGAFSMINLLADALGPGTVGIYGDSQLYFLTSAFMTMVLIFLHTFWGILFFHGCENRRWWEIAAVVVMHLAVSGSTFCNPLYVGSLVPSYVLMAVAATWAYLLSGGSAQNVRRFLLCLQSGASPQPGS
;
A
#
# COMPACT_ATOMS: atom_id res chain seq x y z
N MET A 1 32.85 -1.64 12.50
CA MET A 1 31.71 -1.05 11.75
C MET A 1 30.99 -2.08 10.85
N TRP A 2 31.02 -3.37 11.18
CA TRP A 2 30.37 -4.45 10.38
C TRP A 2 29.47 -5.38 11.22
N LEU A 3 29.30 -5.09 12.51
CA LEU A 3 28.51 -5.90 13.45
C LEU A 3 27.12 -5.32 13.77
N LEU A 4 26.87 -4.04 13.42
CA LEU A 4 25.55 -3.41 13.57
C LEU A 4 24.44 -4.11 12.77
N PRO A 5 24.65 -4.51 11.48
CA PRO A 5 23.63 -5.22 10.73
C PRO A 5 23.32 -6.62 11.27
N LEU A 6 24.29 -7.27 11.93
CA LEU A 6 24.11 -8.60 12.52
C LEU A 6 23.40 -8.56 13.88
N LEU A 7 23.63 -7.49 14.66
CA LEU A 7 22.88 -7.22 15.89
C LEU A 7 21.42 -6.86 15.59
N ASP A 8 21.17 -6.06 14.54
CA ASP A 8 19.81 -5.80 14.05
C ASP A 8 19.11 -7.09 13.59
N VAL A 9 19.82 -7.99 12.89
CA VAL A 9 19.28 -9.31 12.46
C VAL A 9 18.90 -10.23 13.64
N VAL A 10 19.66 -10.23 14.73
CA VAL A 10 19.36 -11.06 15.92
C VAL A 10 18.21 -10.47 16.75
N VAL A 11 18.14 -9.14 16.85
CA VAL A 11 17.03 -8.43 17.51
C VAL A 11 15.73 -8.58 16.69
N GLU A 12 15.83 -8.57 15.36
CA GLU A 12 14.68 -8.69 14.44
C GLU A 12 14.22 -10.15 14.25
N ALA A 13 15.11 -11.15 14.35
CA ALA A 13 14.71 -12.56 14.39
C ALA A 13 13.92 -12.90 15.66
N ARG A 14 14.27 -12.31 16.81
CA ARG A 14 13.45 -12.35 18.04
C ARG A 14 12.13 -11.60 17.86
N SER A 15 12.12 -10.49 17.14
CA SER A 15 10.90 -9.71 16.85
C SER A 15 9.90 -10.50 15.98
N VAL A 16 10.36 -11.33 15.03
CA VAL A 16 9.51 -12.17 14.18
C VAL A 16 8.84 -13.31 14.98
N HIS A 17 9.57 -13.95 15.90
CA HIS A 17 8.98 -14.93 16.81
C HIS A 17 7.98 -14.28 17.79
N ALA A 18 8.26 -13.05 18.25
CA ALA A 18 7.33 -12.26 19.04
C ALA A 18 6.13 -11.74 18.22
N LEU A 19 6.28 -11.45 16.93
CA LEU A 19 5.21 -11.03 16.02
C LEU A 19 4.22 -12.17 15.75
N LEU A 20 4.73 -13.40 15.65
CA LEU A 20 3.92 -14.63 15.55
C LEU A 20 3.11 -14.89 16.84
N ALA A 21 3.64 -14.44 17.99
CA ALA A 21 2.94 -14.44 19.29
C ALA A 21 2.01 -13.21 19.50
N SER A 22 2.21 -12.12 18.75
CA SER A 22 1.48 -10.85 18.90
C SER A 22 0.07 -10.84 18.30
N GLY A 23 -0.72 -9.81 18.66
CA GLY A 23 -2.12 -9.62 18.23
C GLY A 23 -2.36 -9.54 16.72
N TRP A 24 -1.35 -9.22 15.90
CA TRP A 24 -1.45 -9.22 14.44
C TRP A 24 -1.66 -10.60 13.84
N GLY A 25 -1.01 -11.61 14.43
CA GLY A 25 -1.31 -12.99 14.11
C GLY A 25 -2.78 -13.32 14.39
N LYS A 26 -3.40 -12.72 15.40
CA LYS A 26 -4.82 -12.97 15.77
C LYS A 26 -5.80 -12.34 14.77
N THR A 27 -5.52 -11.15 14.24
CA THR A 27 -6.41 -10.47 13.27
C THR A 27 -6.32 -11.09 11.87
N LEU A 28 -5.12 -11.44 11.40
CA LEU A 28 -4.99 -12.19 10.14
C LEU A 28 -5.52 -13.62 10.29
N ARG A 29 -5.29 -14.27 11.45
CA ARG A 29 -5.97 -15.53 11.80
C ARG A 29 -7.49 -15.37 11.75
N ALA A 30 -8.05 -14.26 12.23
CA ALA A 30 -9.50 -14.02 12.20
C ALA A 30 -10.03 -13.84 10.76
N PHE A 31 -9.31 -13.13 9.88
CA PHE A 31 -9.69 -13.00 8.47
C PHE A 31 -9.66 -14.34 7.73
N PHE A 32 -8.56 -15.09 7.84
CA PHE A 32 -8.45 -16.42 7.22
C PHE A 32 -9.40 -17.43 7.88
N TRP A 33 -9.64 -17.31 9.19
CA TRP A 33 -10.67 -18.09 9.88
C TRP A 33 -12.04 -17.80 9.29
N LEU A 34 -12.40 -16.54 9.06
CA LEU A 34 -13.67 -16.15 8.46
C LEU A 34 -13.81 -16.68 7.03
N VAL A 35 -12.79 -16.52 6.18
CA VAL A 35 -12.82 -17.00 4.78
C VAL A 35 -12.89 -18.52 4.71
N SER A 36 -12.09 -19.23 5.52
CA SER A 36 -12.15 -20.70 5.59
C SER A 36 -13.49 -21.18 6.17
N LEU A 37 -14.04 -20.48 7.16
CA LEU A 37 -15.37 -20.78 7.70
C LEU A 37 -16.43 -20.64 6.60
N LEU A 38 -16.46 -19.52 5.89
CA LEU A 38 -17.41 -19.27 4.80
C LEU A 38 -17.28 -20.31 3.67
N LEU A 39 -16.06 -20.66 3.26
CA LEU A 39 -15.85 -21.65 2.21
C LEU A 39 -16.24 -23.07 2.66
N SER A 40 -15.91 -23.44 3.90
CA SER A 40 -16.30 -24.73 4.48
C SER A 40 -17.82 -24.83 4.70
N SER A 41 -18.48 -23.75 5.12
CA SER A 41 -19.93 -23.68 5.27
C SER A 41 -20.65 -23.77 3.92
N LEU A 42 -20.10 -23.16 2.86
CA LEU A 42 -20.63 -23.28 1.51
C LEU A 42 -20.52 -24.71 0.99
N ILE A 43 -19.35 -25.34 1.16
CA ILE A 43 -19.11 -26.73 0.74
C ILE A 43 -19.98 -27.71 1.54
N TRP A 44 -20.12 -27.50 2.85
CA TRP A 44 -21.03 -28.27 3.70
C TRP A 44 -22.49 -28.11 3.27
N PHE A 45 -22.95 -26.89 2.99
CA PHE A 45 -24.31 -26.63 2.50
C PHE A 45 -24.59 -27.34 1.17
N ILE A 46 -23.63 -27.31 0.24
CA ILE A 46 -23.73 -28.04 -1.03
C ILE A 46 -23.78 -29.56 -0.78
N ALA A 47 -22.94 -30.09 0.10
CA ALA A 47 -22.89 -31.52 0.41
C ALA A 47 -24.18 -32.02 1.07
N VAL A 48 -24.74 -31.26 2.02
CA VAL A 48 -26.03 -31.56 2.66
C VAL A 48 -27.17 -31.54 1.65
N LYS A 49 -27.20 -30.55 0.75
CA LYS A 49 -28.22 -30.42 -0.29
C LYS A 49 -28.12 -31.49 -1.39
N ALA A 50 -26.93 -32.06 -1.57
CA ALA A 50 -26.67 -33.14 -2.53
C ALA A 50 -26.85 -34.55 -1.93
N SER A 51 -27.06 -34.68 -0.61
CA SER A 51 -27.28 -35.95 0.08
C SER A 51 -28.74 -36.20 0.42
N ASP A 52 -29.08 -37.48 0.62
CA ASP A 52 -30.44 -37.91 0.99
C ASP A 52 -30.85 -37.30 2.35
N PRO A 53 -31.99 -36.58 2.43
CA PRO A 53 -32.45 -35.97 3.68
C PRO A 53 -32.93 -36.99 4.73
N ASN A 54 -33.22 -38.24 4.35
CA ASN A 54 -33.74 -39.26 5.27
C ASN A 54 -32.64 -40.11 5.93
N ASP A 55 -31.38 -39.99 5.50
CA ASP A 55 -30.26 -40.73 6.07
C ASP A 55 -29.61 -39.95 7.23
N GLU A 56 -30.12 -40.19 8.44
CA GLU A 56 -29.66 -39.52 9.65
C GLU A 56 -28.17 -39.77 9.96
N GLN A 57 -27.62 -40.92 9.53
CA GLN A 57 -26.24 -41.28 9.77
C GLN A 57 -25.29 -40.56 8.81
N LEU A 58 -25.70 -40.42 7.54
CA LEU A 58 -25.00 -39.60 6.55
C LEU A 58 -25.00 -38.12 6.91
N GLN A 59 -26.14 -37.58 7.39
CA GLN A 59 -26.25 -36.18 7.83
C GLN A 59 -25.32 -35.88 9.03
N LYS A 60 -25.25 -36.79 10.01
CA LYS A 60 -24.30 -36.69 11.14
C LYS A 60 -22.84 -36.78 10.68
N GLY A 61 -22.55 -37.66 9.72
CA GLY A 61 -21.23 -37.79 9.09
C GLY A 61 -20.79 -36.52 8.36
N LEU A 62 -21.69 -35.90 7.59
CA LEU A 62 -21.44 -34.64 6.87
C LEU A 62 -21.18 -33.45 7.81
N LEU A 63 -21.84 -33.42 8.97
CA LEU A 63 -21.58 -32.41 9.99
C LEU A 63 -20.15 -32.51 10.54
N ILE A 64 -19.72 -33.73 10.91
CA ILE A 64 -18.36 -33.99 11.42
C ILE A 64 -17.31 -33.72 10.34
N PHE A 65 -17.58 -34.18 9.11
CA PHE A 65 -16.73 -33.92 7.95
C PHE A 65 -16.58 -32.43 7.66
N GLY A 66 -17.66 -31.64 7.71
CA GLY A 66 -17.61 -30.20 7.51
C GLY A 66 -16.73 -29.49 8.54
N VAL A 67 -16.81 -29.90 9.80
CA VAL A 67 -15.95 -29.36 10.88
C VAL A 67 -14.49 -29.75 10.66
N MET A 68 -14.18 -31.02 10.40
CA MET A 68 -12.80 -31.48 10.15
C MET A 68 -12.19 -30.84 8.91
N PHE A 69 -12.97 -30.73 7.84
CA PHE A 69 -12.56 -30.09 6.60
C PHE A 69 -12.28 -28.61 6.80
N SER A 70 -13.08 -27.90 7.60
CA SER A 70 -12.83 -26.48 7.94
C SER A 70 -11.49 -26.28 8.65
N VAL A 71 -11.11 -27.17 9.57
CA VAL A 71 -9.83 -27.12 10.29
C VAL A 71 -8.66 -27.40 9.34
N LEU A 72 -8.80 -28.41 8.47
CA LEU A 72 -7.77 -28.76 7.47
C LEU A 72 -7.56 -27.62 6.46
N LEU A 73 -8.65 -27.00 6.00
CA LEU A 73 -8.62 -25.83 5.13
C LEU A 73 -7.91 -24.65 5.82
N GLN A 74 -8.19 -24.42 7.11
CA GLN A 74 -7.54 -23.37 7.90
C GLN A 74 -6.03 -23.57 8.03
N GLU A 75 -5.57 -24.81 8.24
CA GLU A 75 -4.13 -25.12 8.30
C GLU A 75 -3.47 -25.03 6.93
N ALA A 76 -4.14 -25.53 5.88
CA ALA A 76 -3.65 -25.47 4.50
C ALA A 76 -3.51 -24.03 4.00
N PHE A 77 -4.51 -23.16 4.21
CA PHE A 77 -4.44 -21.75 3.82
C PHE A 77 -3.37 -20.99 4.60
N ARG A 78 -3.22 -21.28 5.90
CA ARG A 78 -2.18 -20.65 6.73
C ARG A 78 -0.79 -21.04 6.25
N PHE A 79 -0.56 -22.29 5.90
CA PHE A 79 0.75 -22.74 5.42
C PHE A 79 1.03 -22.26 3.98
N LEU A 80 0.03 -22.39 3.10
CA LEU A 80 0.17 -22.09 1.68
C LEU A 80 0.30 -20.59 1.44
N TYR A 81 -0.50 -19.73 2.08
CA TYR A 81 -0.49 -18.29 1.80
C TYR A 81 0.85 -17.63 2.11
N TYR A 82 1.40 -17.82 3.30
CA TYR A 82 2.66 -17.15 3.66
C TYR A 82 3.87 -17.69 2.91
N LYS A 83 3.88 -19.00 2.61
CA LYS A 83 4.99 -19.65 1.91
C LYS A 83 4.90 -19.38 0.40
N LEU A 84 3.71 -19.48 -0.19
CA LEU A 84 3.47 -19.22 -1.62
C LEU A 84 3.59 -17.74 -1.95
N LEU A 85 3.07 -16.83 -1.12
CA LEU A 85 3.17 -15.39 -1.38
C LEU A 85 4.61 -14.88 -1.20
N ARG A 86 5.33 -15.37 -0.18
CA ARG A 86 6.76 -15.07 -0.01
C ARG A 86 7.58 -15.65 -1.16
N ALA A 87 7.31 -16.88 -1.56
CA ALA A 87 7.97 -17.51 -2.70
C ALA A 87 7.66 -16.76 -4.00
N PHE A 88 6.41 -16.34 -4.21
CA PHE A 88 5.98 -15.57 -5.39
C PHE A 88 6.75 -14.26 -5.53
N PHE A 89 6.79 -13.42 -4.49
CA PHE A 89 7.52 -12.15 -4.54
C PHE A 89 9.04 -12.35 -4.68
N TRP A 90 9.59 -13.39 -4.07
CA TRP A 90 10.99 -13.77 -4.28
C TRP A 90 11.26 -14.22 -5.73
N LEU A 91 10.36 -14.99 -6.33
CA LEU A 91 10.47 -15.49 -7.69
C LEU A 91 10.34 -14.35 -8.72
N VAL A 92 9.38 -13.44 -8.52
CA VAL A 92 9.20 -12.23 -9.35
C VAL A 92 10.43 -11.32 -9.28
N SER A 93 10.99 -11.12 -8.08
CA SER A 93 12.23 -10.36 -7.91
C SER A 93 13.40 -10.98 -8.67
N LEU A 94 13.53 -12.31 -8.66
CA LEU A 94 14.57 -13.02 -9.40
C LEU A 94 14.34 -12.93 -10.92
N LEU A 95 13.10 -13.06 -11.37
CA LEU A 95 12.72 -12.97 -12.78
C LEU A 95 13.01 -11.59 -13.35
N LEU A 96 12.69 -10.53 -12.61
CA LEU A 96 12.95 -9.16 -13.02
C LEU A 96 14.46 -8.86 -13.03
N SER A 97 15.19 -9.36 -12.05
CA SER A 97 16.65 -9.23 -12.01
C SER A 97 17.34 -10.01 -13.13
N SER A 98 16.88 -11.21 -13.46
CA SER A 98 17.46 -12.03 -14.53
C SER A 98 17.16 -11.44 -15.91
N LEU A 99 15.98 -10.84 -16.09
CA LEU A 99 15.64 -10.10 -17.30
C LEU A 99 16.56 -8.90 -17.52
N ILE A 100 16.79 -8.10 -16.47
CA ILE A 100 17.66 -6.92 -16.55
C ILE A 100 19.11 -7.34 -16.80
N TRP A 101 19.59 -8.40 -16.15
CA TRP A 101 20.91 -8.97 -16.42
C TRP A 101 21.02 -9.47 -17.87
N PHE A 102 20.01 -10.18 -18.39
CA PHE A 102 19.99 -10.68 -19.77
C PHE A 102 20.06 -9.53 -20.79
N ILE A 103 19.29 -8.46 -20.57
CA ILE A 103 19.33 -7.26 -21.41
C ILE A 103 20.72 -6.62 -21.35
N ALA A 104 21.31 -6.50 -20.16
CA ALA A 104 22.63 -5.89 -19.98
C ALA A 104 23.74 -6.70 -20.67
N VAL A 105 23.70 -8.04 -20.59
CA VAL A 105 24.64 -8.93 -21.30
C VAL A 105 24.45 -8.82 -22.81
N LYS A 106 23.20 -8.78 -23.30
CA LYS A 106 22.91 -8.70 -24.73
C LYS A 106 23.28 -7.35 -25.35
N ALA A 107 23.24 -6.28 -24.54
CA ALA A 107 23.64 -4.94 -24.94
C ALA A 107 25.16 -4.69 -24.86
N SER A 108 25.93 -5.63 -24.32
CA SER A 108 27.39 -5.49 -24.09
C SER A 108 28.21 -6.35 -25.06
N ASP A 109 29.49 -6.01 -25.23
CA ASP A 109 30.42 -6.76 -26.10
C ASP A 109 30.70 -8.17 -25.53
N PRO A 110 30.49 -9.25 -26.31
CA PRO A 110 30.73 -10.62 -25.86
C PRO A 110 32.21 -10.99 -25.71
N ASN A 111 33.15 -10.26 -26.30
CA ASN A 111 34.57 -10.64 -26.30
C ASN A 111 35.36 -10.06 -25.10
N ASP A 112 34.77 -9.13 -24.34
CA ASP A 112 35.42 -8.53 -23.18
C ASP A 112 35.14 -9.35 -21.91
N GLU A 113 36.09 -10.22 -21.55
CA GLU A 113 35.99 -11.11 -20.39
C GLU A 113 35.89 -10.34 -19.05
N GLN A 114 36.47 -9.14 -18.97
CA GLN A 114 36.45 -8.32 -17.76
C GLN A 114 35.11 -7.60 -17.60
N LEU A 115 34.52 -7.12 -18.70
CA LEU A 115 33.17 -6.57 -18.74
C LEU A 115 32.11 -7.63 -18.41
N GLN A 116 32.25 -8.85 -18.93
CA GLN A 116 31.34 -9.97 -18.64
C GLN A 116 31.39 -10.37 -17.15
N LYS A 117 32.58 -10.42 -16.54
CA LYS A 117 32.73 -10.65 -15.08
C LYS A 117 32.10 -9.49 -14.28
N GLY A 118 32.26 -8.25 -14.73
CA GLY A 118 31.62 -7.07 -14.13
C GLY A 118 30.09 -7.11 -14.20
N LEU A 119 29.53 -7.49 -15.35
CA LEU A 119 28.08 -7.63 -15.57
C LEU A 119 27.47 -8.73 -14.70
N LEU A 120 28.20 -9.82 -14.45
CA LEU A 120 27.75 -10.89 -13.56
C LEU A 120 27.69 -10.41 -12.11
N ILE A 121 28.71 -9.70 -11.63
CA ILE A 121 28.71 -9.10 -10.28
C ILE A 121 27.59 -8.06 -10.16
N PHE A 122 27.42 -7.20 -11.17
CA PHE A 122 26.32 -6.25 -11.24
C PHE A 122 24.95 -6.93 -11.17
N GLY A 123 24.74 -8.00 -11.93
CA GLY A 123 23.49 -8.78 -11.91
C GLY A 123 23.19 -9.38 -10.54
N VAL A 124 24.20 -9.94 -9.86
CA VAL A 124 24.06 -10.48 -8.51
C VAL A 124 23.74 -9.37 -7.50
N MET A 125 24.47 -8.25 -7.51
CA MET A 125 24.22 -7.13 -6.60
C MET A 125 22.83 -6.51 -6.83
N PHE A 126 22.43 -6.35 -8.08
CA PHE A 126 21.12 -5.83 -8.46
C PHE A 126 19.99 -6.79 -8.03
N SER A 127 20.21 -8.11 -8.10
CA SER A 127 19.25 -9.11 -7.61
C SER A 127 19.01 -9.00 -6.11
N VAL A 128 20.07 -8.76 -5.33
CA VAL A 128 19.98 -8.57 -3.87
C VAL A 128 19.24 -7.27 -3.54
N LEU A 129 19.51 -6.18 -4.27
CA LEU A 129 18.82 -4.91 -4.09
C LEU A 129 17.32 -5.01 -4.44
N LEU A 130 16.98 -5.69 -5.53
CA LEU A 130 15.59 -5.96 -5.89
C LEU A 130 14.91 -6.83 -4.83
N GLN A 131 15.57 -7.89 -4.37
CA GLN A 131 15.01 -8.78 -3.35
C GLN A 131 14.71 -8.04 -2.05
N GLU A 132 15.60 -7.14 -1.63
CA GLU A 132 15.36 -6.28 -0.46
C GLU A 132 14.26 -5.24 -0.71
N ALA A 133 14.14 -4.69 -1.92
CA ALA A 133 13.04 -3.81 -2.30
C ALA A 133 11.68 -4.54 -2.32
N PHE A 134 11.63 -5.77 -2.82
CA PHE A 134 10.43 -6.61 -2.82
C PHE A 134 10.09 -7.14 -1.43
N ARG A 135 11.08 -7.41 -0.57
CA ARG A 135 10.89 -7.71 0.85
C ARG A 135 10.31 -6.50 1.59
N PHE A 136 10.84 -5.31 1.34
CA PHE A 136 10.30 -4.05 1.84
C PHE A 136 8.86 -3.79 1.33
N LEU A 137 8.58 -4.09 0.06
CA LEU A 137 7.25 -4.01 -0.55
C LEU A 137 6.27 -5.01 0.09
N TYR A 138 6.71 -6.24 0.37
CA TYR A 138 5.95 -7.27 1.08
C TYR A 138 5.53 -6.78 2.49
N TYR A 139 6.42 -6.12 3.24
CA TYR A 139 6.08 -5.50 4.52
C TYR A 139 5.23 -4.22 4.38
N LYS A 140 5.21 -3.56 3.22
CA LYS A 140 4.29 -2.44 2.91
C LYS A 140 2.88 -2.92 2.51
N LEU A 141 2.73 -4.16 2.03
CA LEU A 141 1.47 -4.72 1.52
C LEU A 141 0.34 -4.75 2.56
N LEU A 142 0.66 -4.86 3.85
CA LEU A 142 -0.33 -4.85 4.94
C LEU A 142 -1.06 -3.49 5.11
N ARG A 143 -0.45 -2.40 4.62
CA ARG A 143 -1.00 -1.02 4.65
C ARG A 143 -1.83 -0.71 3.42
N ALA A 144 -1.35 -1.14 2.25
CA ALA A 144 -2.10 -1.13 1.00
C ALA A 144 -3.39 -1.95 1.11
N PHE A 145 -3.40 -3.00 1.95
CA PHE A 145 -4.59 -3.80 2.21
C PHE A 145 -5.78 -2.99 2.72
N PHE A 146 -5.60 -2.09 3.69
CA PHE A 146 -6.72 -1.28 4.21
C PHE A 146 -7.26 -0.32 3.16
N TRP A 147 -6.37 0.26 2.34
CA TRP A 147 -6.78 1.08 1.20
C TRP A 147 -7.56 0.24 0.16
N LEU A 148 -7.07 -0.94 -0.20
CA LEU A 148 -7.72 -1.87 -1.13
C LEU A 148 -9.10 -2.31 -0.64
N VAL A 149 -9.24 -2.66 0.65
CA VAL A 149 -10.53 -3.04 1.24
C VAL A 149 -11.49 -1.86 1.21
N SER A 150 -11.02 -0.65 1.51
CA SER A 150 -11.86 0.55 1.42
C SER A 150 -12.35 0.79 -0.02
N LEU A 151 -11.47 0.60 -1.01
CA LEU A 151 -11.86 0.73 -2.42
C LEU A 151 -12.84 -0.36 -2.83
N LEU A 152 -12.59 -1.62 -2.46
CA LEU A 152 -13.46 -2.76 -2.75
C LEU A 152 -14.88 -2.53 -2.23
N LEU A 153 -15.02 -2.13 -0.96
CA LEU A 153 -16.32 -1.84 -0.36
C LEU A 153 -17.01 -0.66 -1.05
N SER A 154 -16.28 0.41 -1.37
CA SER A 154 -16.85 1.55 -2.11
C SER A 154 -17.29 1.18 -3.52
N SER A 155 -16.52 0.34 -4.22
CA SER A 155 -16.85 -0.15 -5.57
C SER A 155 -18.06 -1.09 -5.57
N LEU A 156 -18.25 -1.89 -4.52
CA LEU A 156 -19.42 -2.74 -4.35
C LEU A 156 -20.68 -1.90 -4.19
N ILE A 157 -20.62 -0.85 -3.36
CA ILE A 157 -21.74 0.07 -3.16
C ILE A 157 -22.07 0.82 -4.45
N TRP A 158 -21.05 1.34 -5.15
CA TRP A 158 -21.24 1.97 -6.46
C TRP A 158 -21.83 0.99 -7.50
N PHE A 159 -21.34 -0.25 -7.56
CA PHE A 159 -21.83 -1.28 -8.48
C PHE A 159 -23.31 -1.61 -8.23
N ILE A 160 -23.71 -1.79 -6.97
CA ILE A 160 -25.11 -2.02 -6.59
C ILE A 160 -25.96 -0.81 -6.99
N ALA A 161 -25.49 0.41 -6.72
CA ALA A 161 -26.20 1.64 -7.06
C ALA A 161 -26.42 1.77 -8.58
N VAL A 162 -25.38 1.51 -9.39
CA VAL A 162 -25.47 1.55 -10.86
C VAL A 162 -26.43 0.48 -11.38
N LYS A 163 -26.37 -0.75 -10.85
CA LYS A 163 -27.25 -1.85 -11.28
C LYS A 163 -28.70 -1.68 -10.86
N ALA A 164 -28.96 -0.97 -9.78
CA ALA A 164 -30.31 -0.63 -9.33
C ALA A 164 -30.91 0.59 -10.05
N SER A 165 -30.08 1.36 -10.76
CA SER A 165 -30.48 2.59 -11.46
C SER A 165 -30.73 2.35 -12.95
N ASP A 166 -31.48 3.25 -13.60
CA ASP A 166 -31.74 3.16 -15.04
C ASP A 166 -30.43 3.37 -15.84
N PRO A 167 -30.03 2.43 -16.71
CA PRO A 167 -28.84 2.56 -17.54
C PRO A 167 -28.97 3.62 -18.65
N ASN A 168 -30.19 4.02 -19.02
CA ASN A 168 -30.42 4.96 -20.12
C ASN A 168 -30.33 6.43 -19.70
N ASP A 169 -30.33 6.71 -18.39
CA ASP A 169 -30.22 8.06 -17.85
C ASP A 169 -28.75 8.43 -17.63
N GLU A 170 -28.14 9.09 -18.62
CA GLU A 170 -26.74 9.53 -18.55
C GLU A 170 -26.48 10.50 -17.39
N GLN A 171 -27.44 11.35 -17.04
CA GLN A 171 -27.26 12.35 -15.99
C GLN A 171 -27.22 11.66 -14.62
N LEU A 172 -28.10 10.69 -14.40
CA LEU A 172 -28.09 9.84 -13.21
C LEU A 172 -26.79 9.06 -13.10
N GLN A 173 -26.30 8.44 -14.19
CA GLN A 173 -25.05 7.67 -14.18
C GLN A 173 -23.83 8.55 -13.84
N LYS A 174 -23.75 9.76 -14.39
CA LYS A 174 -22.72 10.75 -14.03
C LYS A 174 -22.80 11.14 -12.56
N GLY A 175 -24.01 11.37 -12.04
CA GLY A 175 -24.24 11.66 -10.63
C GLY A 175 -23.79 10.51 -9.71
N LEU A 176 -24.09 9.28 -10.08
CA LEU A 176 -23.67 8.08 -9.34
C LEU A 176 -22.15 7.90 -9.34
N LEU A 177 -21.46 8.26 -10.43
CA LEU A 177 -20.00 8.24 -10.50
C LEU A 177 -19.40 9.25 -9.50
N ILE A 178 -19.90 10.49 -9.50
CA ILE A 178 -19.46 11.54 -8.56
C ILE A 178 -19.72 11.08 -7.12
N PHE A 179 -20.91 10.57 -6.84
CA PHE A 179 -21.26 10.01 -5.54
C PHE A 179 -20.31 8.87 -5.15
N GLY A 180 -20.03 7.94 -6.05
CA GLY A 180 -19.14 6.81 -5.82
C GLY A 180 -17.72 7.24 -5.46
N VAL A 181 -17.17 8.23 -6.18
CA VAL A 181 -15.85 8.80 -5.87
C VAL A 181 -15.85 9.49 -4.50
N MET A 182 -16.83 10.36 -4.22
CA MET A 182 -16.91 11.06 -2.93
C MET A 182 -17.08 10.09 -1.76
N PHE A 183 -17.92 9.07 -1.93
CA PHE A 183 -18.10 8.01 -0.95
C PHE A 183 -16.83 7.17 -0.75
N SER A 184 -16.10 6.87 -1.83
CA SER A 184 -14.83 6.15 -1.74
C SER A 184 -13.79 6.92 -0.93
N VAL A 185 -13.73 8.24 -1.07
CA VAL A 185 -12.82 9.10 -0.30
C VAL A 185 -13.15 9.03 1.20
N LEU A 186 -14.42 9.17 1.56
CA LEU A 186 -14.85 9.05 2.96
C LEU A 186 -14.51 7.68 3.55
N LEU A 187 -14.69 6.61 2.78
CA LEU A 187 -14.37 5.27 3.22
C LEU A 187 -12.86 5.06 3.36
N GLN A 188 -12.05 5.61 2.45
CA GLN A 188 -10.58 5.60 2.57
C GLN A 188 -10.10 6.29 3.85
N GLU A 189 -10.68 7.43 4.22
CA GLU A 189 -10.36 8.14 5.47
C GLU A 189 -10.83 7.38 6.71
N ALA A 190 -12.00 6.75 6.66
CA ALA A 190 -12.49 5.88 7.73
C ALA A 190 -11.57 4.66 7.95
N PHE A 191 -11.08 4.06 6.87
CA PHE A 191 -10.11 2.97 6.94
C PHE A 191 -8.73 3.43 7.43
N ARG A 192 -8.32 4.66 7.12
CA ARG A 192 -7.11 5.27 7.71
C ARG A 192 -7.25 5.42 9.23
N PHE A 193 -8.41 5.85 9.72
CA PHE A 193 -8.70 5.91 11.14
C PHE A 193 -8.68 4.53 11.81
N LEU A 194 -9.31 3.54 11.18
CA LEU A 194 -9.29 2.15 11.64
C LEU A 194 -7.86 1.62 11.71
N TYR A 195 -7.06 1.88 10.68
CA TYR A 195 -5.66 1.50 10.62
C TYR A 195 -4.83 2.14 11.74
N TYR A 196 -5.02 3.44 12.00
CA TYR A 196 -4.41 4.13 13.15
C TYR A 196 -4.77 3.44 14.47
N LYS A 197 -6.05 3.14 14.72
CA LYS A 197 -6.47 2.47 15.96
C LYS A 197 -5.84 1.09 16.13
N LEU A 198 -5.74 0.33 15.04
CA LEU A 198 -5.11 -0.99 15.06
C LEU A 198 -3.61 -0.90 15.34
N LEU A 199 -2.92 0.05 14.70
CA LEU A 199 -1.51 0.32 14.97
C LEU A 199 -1.29 0.74 16.42
N ARG A 200 -2.10 1.66 16.93
CA ARG A 200 -1.98 2.15 18.30
C ARG A 200 -2.12 1.02 19.32
N LYS A 201 -3.15 0.19 19.15
CA LYS A 201 -3.38 -0.99 20.00
C LYS A 201 -2.26 -2.02 19.87
N ALA A 202 -1.64 -2.14 18.70
CA ALA A 202 -0.51 -3.02 18.51
C ALA A 202 0.75 -2.53 19.23
N ILE A 203 1.04 -1.22 19.19
CA ILE A 203 2.17 -0.62 19.90
C ILE A 203 2.02 -0.80 21.40
N GLU A 204 0.83 -0.52 21.95
CA GLU A 204 0.53 -0.74 23.36
C GLU A 204 0.75 -2.20 23.78
N GLY A 205 0.33 -3.14 22.93
CA GLY A 205 0.60 -4.56 23.14
C GLY A 205 2.07 -4.94 23.05
N LEU A 206 2.85 -4.30 22.17
CA LEU A 206 4.30 -4.53 22.04
C LEU A 206 5.07 -3.96 23.22
N VAL A 207 4.73 -2.75 23.68
CA VAL A 207 5.33 -2.10 24.85
C VAL A 207 5.05 -2.90 26.13
N ALA A 208 3.84 -3.44 26.27
CA ALA A 208 3.51 -4.31 27.39
C ALA A 208 4.29 -5.64 27.43
N LEU A 209 4.88 -6.05 26.29
CA LEU A 209 5.67 -7.28 26.17
C LEU A 209 7.19 -7.03 26.12
N SER A 210 7.63 -5.77 25.96
CA SER A 210 9.05 -5.43 25.91
C SER A 210 9.62 -5.28 27.32
N GLU A 211 10.72 -5.98 27.62
CA GLU A 211 11.42 -5.90 28.90
C GLU A 211 11.97 -4.49 29.19
N ASP A 212 12.29 -3.72 28.15
CA ASP A 212 12.86 -2.36 28.26
C ASP A 212 11.80 -1.24 28.31
N GLY A 213 10.50 -1.55 28.21
CA GLY A 213 9.40 -0.58 28.21
C GLY A 213 9.42 0.47 27.08
N CYS A 214 10.39 0.39 26.17
CA CYS A 214 10.57 1.33 25.06
C CYS A 214 9.93 0.80 23.78
N SER A 215 9.10 1.63 23.13
CA SER A 215 8.56 1.27 21.82
C SER A 215 9.68 1.29 20.76
N PRO A 216 9.88 0.21 19.97
CA PRO A 216 10.95 0.15 18.98
C PRO A 216 10.74 1.10 17.79
N ILE A 217 9.53 1.66 17.61
CA ILE A 217 9.18 2.51 16.45
C ILE A 217 8.40 3.74 16.92
N SER A 218 8.77 4.92 16.40
CA SER A 218 8.06 6.17 16.69
C SER A 218 6.73 6.28 15.93
N ILE A 219 5.72 6.89 16.56
CA ILE A 219 4.40 7.11 15.95
C ILE A 219 4.46 7.94 14.66
N GLN A 220 5.39 8.88 14.57
CA GLN A 220 5.61 9.72 13.40
C GLN A 220 6.14 8.92 12.20
N GLN A 221 7.09 8.00 12.43
CA GLN A 221 7.56 7.07 11.39
C GLN A 221 6.41 6.18 10.91
N MET A 222 5.56 5.69 11.82
CA MET A 222 4.38 4.91 11.42
C MET A 222 3.39 5.71 10.58
N ALA A 223 3.10 6.96 10.97
CA ALA A 223 2.24 7.86 10.22
C ALA A 223 2.75 8.10 8.79
N TYR A 224 4.05 8.39 8.66
CA TYR A 224 4.71 8.58 7.37
C TYR A 224 4.59 7.33 6.51
N VAL A 225 4.99 6.16 7.02
CA VAL A 225 4.98 4.94 6.20
C VAL A 225 3.54 4.46 5.91
N ALA A 226 2.57 4.75 6.79
CA ALA A 226 1.15 4.55 6.53
C ALA A 226 0.67 5.40 5.34
N GLY A 227 0.97 6.70 5.36
CA GLY A 227 0.63 7.63 4.29
C GLY A 227 1.24 7.23 2.95
N VAL A 228 2.54 6.88 2.93
CA VAL A 228 3.22 6.38 1.72
C VAL A 228 2.55 5.11 1.19
N GLY A 229 2.13 4.18 2.07
CA GLY A 229 1.44 2.96 1.66
C GLY A 229 0.10 3.22 0.96
N PHE A 230 -0.71 4.14 1.50
CA PHE A 230 -1.97 4.58 0.88
C PHE A 230 -1.70 5.28 -0.45
N GLY A 231 -0.72 6.18 -0.49
CA GLY A 231 -0.35 6.93 -1.69
C GLY A 231 0.11 6.05 -2.84
N LEU A 232 1.03 5.14 -2.59
CA LEU A 232 1.55 4.22 -3.62
C LEU A 232 0.45 3.31 -4.18
N MET A 233 -0.44 2.80 -3.32
CA MET A 233 -1.52 1.92 -3.78
C MET A 233 -2.56 2.68 -4.61
N SER A 234 -2.92 3.88 -4.17
CA SER A 234 -3.77 4.82 -4.90
C SER A 234 -3.17 5.17 -6.27
N GLY A 235 -1.89 5.53 -6.30
CA GLY A 235 -1.19 5.87 -7.53
C GLY A 235 -0.99 4.69 -8.48
N ALA A 236 -0.78 3.49 -7.95
CA ALA A 236 -0.73 2.27 -8.75
C ALA A 236 -2.09 2.02 -9.45
N PHE A 237 -3.19 2.14 -8.73
CA PHE A 237 -4.54 2.01 -9.29
C PHE A 237 -4.85 3.07 -10.35
N SER A 238 -4.37 4.30 -10.16
CA SER A 238 -4.63 5.39 -11.11
C SER A 238 -3.76 5.33 -12.36
N MET A 239 -2.56 4.74 -12.31
CA MET A 239 -1.58 4.86 -13.39
C MET A 239 -1.23 3.54 -14.10
N ILE A 240 -1.33 2.36 -13.48
CA ILE A 240 -0.83 1.11 -14.08
C ILE A 240 -1.44 0.83 -15.46
N ASN A 241 -2.76 1.01 -15.61
CA ASN A 241 -3.43 0.76 -16.89
C ASN A 241 -3.03 1.82 -17.94
N LEU A 242 -3.03 3.10 -17.56
CA LEU A 242 -2.63 4.19 -18.47
C LEU A 242 -1.17 4.07 -18.91
N LEU A 243 -0.30 3.60 -18.02
CA LEU A 243 1.12 3.41 -18.32
C LEU A 243 1.32 2.28 -19.33
N ALA A 244 0.52 1.22 -19.26
CA ALA A 244 0.55 0.16 -20.26
C ALA A 244 0.13 0.68 -21.64
N ASP A 245 -0.89 1.53 -21.70
CA ASP A 245 -1.36 2.15 -22.95
C ASP A 245 -0.33 3.13 -23.54
N ALA A 246 0.45 3.81 -22.70
CA ALA A 246 1.47 4.76 -23.11
C ALA A 246 2.74 4.12 -23.73
N LEU A 247 2.89 2.79 -23.66
CA LEU A 247 4.02 2.08 -24.29
C LEU A 247 3.88 1.98 -25.81
N GLY A 248 2.66 2.16 -26.33
CA GLY A 248 2.43 2.18 -27.77
C GLY A 248 3.05 3.42 -28.44
N PRO A 249 3.28 3.37 -29.76
CA PRO A 249 3.83 4.51 -30.51
C PRO A 249 2.83 5.68 -30.67
N GLY A 250 1.57 5.50 -30.27
CA GLY A 250 0.51 6.50 -30.38
C GLY A 250 0.30 7.30 -29.09
N THR A 251 -0.15 8.54 -29.23
CA THR A 251 -0.64 9.37 -28.11
C THR A 251 -2.15 9.55 -28.18
N VAL A 252 -2.76 9.96 -27.06
CA VAL A 252 -4.19 10.30 -26.98
C VAL A 252 -4.47 11.55 -27.83
N GLY A 253 -5.63 11.60 -28.49
CA GLY A 253 -6.08 12.81 -29.19
C GLY A 253 -6.71 12.62 -30.58
N ILE A 254 -6.85 11.39 -31.08
CA ILE A 254 -7.53 11.12 -32.37
C ILE A 254 -8.98 11.63 -32.37
N TYR A 255 -9.65 11.58 -31.22
CA TYR A 255 -11.03 12.05 -31.05
C TYR A 255 -11.14 13.48 -30.49
N GLY A 256 -10.07 14.28 -30.55
CA GLY A 256 -10.05 15.66 -30.05
C GLY A 256 -9.66 15.82 -28.58
N ASP A 257 -9.25 14.74 -27.91
CA ASP A 257 -8.67 14.77 -26.58
C ASP A 257 -7.25 15.39 -26.58
N SER A 258 -6.77 15.80 -25.40
CA SER A 258 -5.44 16.39 -25.30
C SER A 258 -4.32 15.35 -25.40
N GLN A 259 -3.30 15.67 -26.20
CA GLN A 259 -2.05 14.91 -26.30
C GLN A 259 -1.26 14.87 -24.98
N LEU A 260 -1.56 15.77 -24.04
CA LEU A 260 -0.93 15.85 -22.72
C LEU A 260 -1.56 14.88 -21.71
N TYR A 261 -2.55 14.08 -22.09
CA TYR A 261 -3.30 13.20 -21.19
C TYR A 261 -2.40 12.33 -20.30
N PHE A 262 -1.43 11.62 -20.89
CA PHE A 262 -0.52 10.75 -20.12
C PHE A 262 0.35 11.55 -19.14
N LEU A 263 0.85 12.71 -19.56
CA LEU A 263 1.71 13.57 -18.75
C LEU A 263 0.94 14.17 -17.58
N THR A 264 -0.26 14.70 -17.83
CA THR A 264 -1.13 15.23 -16.78
C THR A 264 -1.53 14.14 -15.78
N SER A 265 -1.87 12.94 -16.25
CA SER A 265 -2.20 11.80 -15.38
C SER A 265 -1.02 11.36 -14.51
N ALA A 266 0.21 11.38 -15.04
CA ALA A 266 1.41 11.11 -14.26
C ALA A 266 1.64 12.16 -13.15
N PHE A 267 1.52 13.45 -13.48
CA PHE A 267 1.67 14.52 -12.49
C PHE A 267 0.56 14.51 -11.44
N MET A 268 -0.70 14.24 -11.83
CA MET A 268 -1.79 14.07 -10.87
C MET A 268 -1.55 12.88 -9.94
N THR A 269 -1.06 11.76 -10.48
CA THR A 269 -0.71 10.57 -9.68
C THR A 269 0.39 10.90 -8.68
N MET A 270 1.44 11.61 -9.10
CA MET A 270 2.50 12.06 -8.19
C MET A 270 1.95 12.94 -7.06
N VAL A 271 1.07 13.89 -7.38
CA VAL A 271 0.41 14.75 -6.38
C VAL A 271 -0.39 13.93 -5.37
N LEU A 272 -1.17 12.94 -5.83
CA LEU A 272 -1.93 12.06 -4.94
C LEU A 272 -1.03 11.22 -4.02
N ILE A 273 0.09 10.68 -4.53
CA ILE A 273 1.06 9.92 -3.72
C ILE A 273 1.62 10.79 -2.60
N PHE A 274 2.06 12.02 -2.91
CA PHE A 274 2.61 12.94 -1.92
C PHE A 274 1.54 13.40 -0.93
N LEU A 275 0.35 13.76 -1.41
CA LEU A 275 -0.76 14.17 -0.55
C LEU A 275 -1.16 13.08 0.44
N HIS A 276 -1.31 11.82 0.01
CA HIS A 276 -1.56 10.71 0.94
C HIS A 276 -0.46 10.54 1.99
N THR A 277 0.79 10.81 1.61
CA THR A 277 1.92 10.80 2.55
C THR A 277 1.78 11.88 3.61
N PHE A 278 1.51 13.12 3.19
CA PHE A 278 1.34 14.26 4.11
C PHE A 278 0.05 14.14 4.96
N TRP A 279 -1.07 13.76 4.34
CA TRP A 279 -2.32 13.47 5.04
C TRP A 279 -2.14 12.38 6.09
N GLY A 280 -1.35 11.35 5.82
CA GLY A 280 -1.00 10.33 6.84
C GLY A 280 -0.37 10.95 8.08
N ILE A 281 0.59 11.85 7.92
CA ILE A 281 1.26 12.57 9.02
C ILE A 281 0.27 13.46 9.78
N LEU A 282 -0.47 14.32 9.08
CA LEU A 282 -1.45 15.23 9.68
C LEU A 282 -2.56 14.46 10.43
N PHE A 283 -3.07 13.39 9.82
CA PHE A 283 -4.15 12.59 10.37
C PHE A 283 -3.74 11.92 11.68
N PHE A 284 -2.56 11.30 11.71
CA PHE A 284 -2.06 10.63 12.91
C PHE A 284 -1.72 11.63 14.01
N HIS A 285 -1.12 12.78 13.66
CA HIS A 285 -0.88 13.86 14.62
C HIS A 285 -2.19 14.38 15.24
N GLY A 286 -3.22 14.61 14.41
CA GLY A 286 -4.54 15.01 14.87
C GLY A 286 -5.19 13.98 15.80
N CYS A 287 -5.01 12.69 15.52
CA CYS A 287 -5.49 11.61 16.38
C CYS A 287 -4.76 11.54 17.73
N GLU A 288 -3.44 11.66 17.73
CA GLU A 288 -2.61 11.61 18.95
C GLU A 288 -2.89 12.82 19.87
N ASN A 289 -2.98 14.01 19.29
CA ASN A 289 -3.20 15.26 20.04
C ASN A 289 -4.68 15.60 20.27
N ARG A 290 -5.60 14.71 19.90
CA ARG A 290 -7.06 14.91 19.97
C ARG A 290 -7.56 16.18 19.27
N ARG A 291 -6.87 16.61 18.21
CA ARG A 291 -7.21 17.78 17.40
C ARG A 291 -8.08 17.35 16.22
N TRP A 292 -9.37 17.17 16.48
CA TRP A 292 -10.35 16.70 15.48
C TRP A 292 -10.46 17.60 14.25
N TRP A 293 -10.14 18.89 14.38
CA TRP A 293 -10.13 19.82 13.25
C TRP A 293 -9.04 19.49 12.22
N GLU A 294 -7.88 18.94 12.63
CA GLU A 294 -6.81 18.52 11.72
C GLU A 294 -7.27 17.31 10.89
N ILE A 295 -7.99 16.38 11.52
CA ILE A 295 -8.61 15.22 10.86
C ILE A 295 -9.65 15.69 9.84
N ALA A 296 -10.55 16.59 10.24
CA ALA A 296 -11.55 17.14 9.34
C ALA A 296 -10.90 17.89 8.16
N ALA A 297 -9.83 18.65 8.40
CA ALA A 297 -9.09 19.33 7.34
C ALA A 297 -8.48 18.35 6.33
N VAL A 298 -7.94 17.21 6.78
CA VAL A 298 -7.45 16.14 5.89
C VAL A 298 -8.57 15.60 5.00
N VAL A 299 -9.74 15.29 5.58
CA VAL A 299 -10.90 14.80 4.81
C VAL A 299 -11.35 15.82 3.78
N VAL A 300 -11.44 17.10 4.16
CA VAL A 300 -11.83 18.20 3.26
C VAL A 300 -10.81 18.38 2.15
N MET A 301 -9.50 18.38 2.45
CA MET A 301 -8.45 18.46 1.44
C MET A 301 -8.51 17.28 0.46
N HIS A 302 -8.76 16.08 0.95
CA HIS A 302 -8.89 14.90 0.09
C HIS A 302 -10.11 15.01 -0.83
N LEU A 303 -11.28 15.38 -0.30
CA LEU A 303 -12.48 15.63 -1.09
C LEU A 303 -12.29 16.77 -2.10
N ALA A 304 -11.56 17.82 -1.74
CA ALA A 304 -11.28 18.94 -2.64
C ALA A 304 -10.40 18.52 -3.83
N VAL A 305 -9.35 17.74 -3.59
CA VAL A 305 -8.45 17.24 -4.65
C VAL A 305 -9.17 16.22 -5.54
N SER A 306 -9.97 15.31 -4.95
CA SER A 306 -10.81 14.40 -5.74
C SER A 306 -11.86 15.17 -6.55
N GLY A 307 -12.49 16.19 -5.96
CA GLY A 307 -13.47 17.05 -6.61
C GLY A 307 -12.87 17.86 -7.77
N SER A 308 -11.65 18.38 -7.61
CA SER A 308 -10.97 19.11 -8.69
C SER A 308 -10.67 18.22 -9.91
N THR A 309 -10.55 16.89 -9.73
CA THR A 309 -10.39 15.98 -10.87
C THR A 309 -11.61 15.92 -11.78
N PHE A 310 -12.82 16.25 -11.29
CA PHE A 310 -14.02 16.35 -12.12
C PHE A 310 -14.01 17.53 -13.08
N CYS A 311 -13.12 18.53 -12.85
CA CYS A 311 -12.94 19.63 -13.79
C CYS A 311 -12.17 19.22 -15.05
N ASN A 312 -11.58 18.02 -15.11
CA ASN A 312 -10.98 17.52 -16.34
C ASN A 312 -12.05 17.42 -17.45
N PRO A 313 -11.75 17.89 -18.68
CA PRO A 313 -10.42 18.09 -19.27
C PRO A 313 -9.76 19.48 -19.05
N LEU A 314 -10.36 20.38 -18.27
CA LEU A 314 -9.75 21.67 -17.92
C LEU A 314 -8.59 21.46 -16.92
N TYR A 315 -7.43 21.04 -17.42
CA TYR A 315 -6.29 20.64 -16.58
C TYR A 315 -5.80 21.74 -15.64
N VAL A 316 -5.89 23.01 -16.03
CA VAL A 316 -5.51 24.13 -15.16
C VAL A 316 -6.39 24.16 -13.89
N GLY A 317 -7.69 23.87 -14.02
CA GLY A 317 -8.64 23.83 -12.90
C GLY A 317 -8.50 22.61 -11.99
N SER A 318 -7.79 21.57 -12.43
CA SER A 318 -7.57 20.33 -11.67
C SER A 318 -6.16 20.27 -11.09
N LEU A 319 -5.15 20.42 -11.95
CA LEU A 319 -3.74 20.21 -11.63
C LEU A 319 -3.19 21.32 -10.72
N VAL A 320 -3.39 22.58 -11.08
CA VAL A 320 -2.82 23.72 -10.32
C VAL A 320 -3.35 23.77 -8.88
N PRO A 321 -4.67 23.68 -8.62
CA PRO A 321 -5.19 23.63 -7.25
C PRO A 321 -4.64 22.43 -6.46
N SER A 322 -4.50 21.27 -7.10
CA SER A 322 -3.97 20.07 -6.45
C SER A 322 -2.51 20.23 -6.01
N TYR A 323 -1.66 20.88 -6.83
CA TYR A 323 -0.28 21.19 -6.46
C TYR A 323 -0.18 22.24 -5.34
N VAL A 324 -1.04 23.25 -5.35
CA VAL A 324 -1.10 24.26 -4.27
C VAL A 324 -1.49 23.58 -2.96
N LEU A 325 -2.52 22.74 -2.96
CA LEU A 325 -2.93 21.96 -1.79
C LEU A 325 -1.82 21.01 -1.32
N MET A 326 -1.08 20.38 -2.24
CA MET A 326 0.07 19.56 -1.91
C MET A 326 1.17 20.35 -1.21
N ALA A 327 1.52 21.55 -1.70
CA ALA A 327 2.53 22.40 -1.08
C ALA A 327 2.11 22.87 0.33
N VAL A 328 0.83 23.20 0.51
CA VAL A 328 0.24 23.55 1.82
C VAL A 328 0.33 22.35 2.78
N ALA A 329 -0.11 21.16 2.35
CA ALA A 329 -0.06 19.95 3.16
C ALA A 329 1.38 19.54 3.50
N ALA A 330 2.33 19.69 2.55
CA ALA A 330 3.75 19.42 2.75
C ALA A 330 4.35 20.34 3.82
N THR A 331 4.08 21.64 3.71
CA THR A 331 4.56 22.65 4.68
C THR A 331 3.99 22.37 6.06
N TRP A 332 2.70 22.05 6.14
CA TRP A 332 2.06 21.71 7.40
C TRP A 332 2.65 20.43 8.01
N ALA A 333 2.80 19.37 7.23
CA ALA A 333 3.42 18.11 7.68
C ALA A 333 4.84 18.35 8.21
N TYR A 334 5.64 19.16 7.51
CA TYR A 334 6.98 19.53 7.92
C TYR A 334 7.00 20.22 9.29
N LEU A 335 6.11 21.19 9.52
CA LEU A 335 5.99 21.87 10.80
C LEU A 335 5.55 20.92 11.93
N LEU A 336 4.60 20.03 11.67
CA LEU A 336 4.14 19.03 12.66
C LEU A 336 5.22 18.00 13.02
N SER A 337 6.14 17.70 12.11
CA SER A 337 7.30 16.85 12.35
C SER A 337 8.46 17.56 13.08
N GLY A 338 8.26 18.78 13.58
CA GLY A 338 9.29 19.55 14.29
C GLY A 338 10.24 20.33 13.37
N GLY A 339 9.87 20.48 12.10
CA GLY A 339 10.59 21.31 11.14
C GLY A 339 10.50 22.80 11.47
N SER A 340 11.56 23.53 11.16
CA SER A 340 11.60 25.00 11.30
C SER A 340 12.52 25.61 10.25
N ALA A 341 12.36 26.91 9.98
CA ALA A 341 13.28 27.63 9.09
C ALA A 341 14.75 27.56 9.57
N GLN A 342 14.95 27.44 10.89
CA GLN A 342 16.29 27.27 11.47
C GLN A 342 16.90 25.90 11.13
N ASN A 343 16.09 24.84 11.06
CA ASN A 343 16.55 23.50 10.69
C ASN A 343 17.03 23.48 9.24
N VAL A 344 16.30 24.14 8.34
CA VAL A 344 16.71 24.30 6.92
C VAL A 344 17.99 25.11 6.82
N ARG A 345 18.08 26.23 7.55
CA ARG A 345 19.30 27.05 7.57
C ARG A 345 20.51 26.26 8.08
N ARG A 346 20.36 25.48 9.15
CA ARG A 346 21.43 24.61 9.69
C ARG A 346 21.83 23.52 8.69
N PHE A 347 20.87 22.90 8.01
CA PHE A 347 21.14 21.91 6.97
C PHE A 347 21.96 22.52 5.81
N LEU A 348 21.53 23.68 5.31
CA LEU A 348 22.24 24.38 4.22
C LEU A 348 23.66 24.79 4.65
N LEU A 349 23.84 25.27 5.88
CA LEU A 349 25.15 25.61 6.43
C LEU A 349 26.05 24.37 6.54
N CYS A 350 25.54 23.23 7.01
CA CYS A 350 26.32 21.98 7.05
C CYS A 350 26.71 21.50 5.65
N LEU A 351 25.81 21.64 4.66
CA LEU A 351 26.09 21.29 3.27
C LEU A 351 27.23 22.15 2.69
N GLN A 352 27.24 23.43 3.02
CA GLN A 352 28.29 24.37 2.61
C GLN A 352 29.63 24.08 3.31
N SER A 353 29.60 23.74 4.61
CA SER A 353 30.80 23.40 5.38
C SER A 353 31.43 22.06 4.95
N GLY A 354 30.62 21.07 4.55
CA GLY A 354 31.10 19.78 4.04
C GLY A 354 31.74 19.84 2.65
N ALA A 355 31.59 20.95 1.93
CA ALA A 355 32.16 21.16 0.60
C ALA A 355 33.49 21.94 0.60
N SER A 356 33.96 22.42 1.76
CA SER A 356 35.30 23.02 1.87
C SER A 356 36.35 21.92 2.10
N PRO A 357 37.39 21.80 1.24
CA PRO A 357 38.51 20.93 1.53
C PRO A 357 39.19 21.45 2.80
N GLN A 358 39.45 20.59 3.77
CA GLN A 358 40.38 20.93 4.85
C GLN A 358 41.75 21.24 4.22
N PRO A 359 42.34 22.42 4.45
CA PRO A 359 43.74 22.63 4.10
C PRO A 359 44.55 21.72 5.01
N GLY A 360 45.20 20.72 4.39
CA GLY A 360 46.04 19.76 5.10
C GLY A 360 47.13 20.46 5.90
N SER A 361 47.23 20.09 7.17
CA SER A 361 48.39 20.33 8.02
C SER A 361 49.46 19.28 7.75
#